data_AF-A0A2G9TWY9-F1
#
_entry.id   AF-A0A2G9TWY9-F1
#
_cell.length_a   1.000
_cell.length_b   1.000
_cell.length_c   1.000
_cell.angle_alpha   90.00
_cell.angle_beta   90.00
_cell.angle_gamma   90.00
#
_symmetry.space_group_name_H-M   'P 1'
#
loop_
_entity.id
_entity.type
_entity.pdbx_description
1 polymer ?
#
loop_
_entity_poly.entity_id
_entity_poly.type
_entity_poly.pdbx_seq_one_letter_code
_entity_poly.pdbx_strand_id
1 'polypeptide(L)'
;MKSFLVVFQLLNIHLVLFAAQNVSSSKKKVIVGIAATEHVMSSNIGWSISGGSIGMAFDKIKEEYNFNDFEFSFLVEYTECDRVKAVGVGIEFMMRQKADVVIGPPCPDVILFCMDLPSERRAFMAKMSDSGMTTKEYVYISLSMRSQAFGQTGAGKDILSSGLTAFWEDTENKNADGLNAIAKEASKRVIALDLDASVANQTYLALFKTNVVRRVREDPLFCRTEECLTNDNKARSTYARQLHDTFYMFAKGLSREPTYYHDANNLTKAMAGDFSGLTGEVQMTANNTRIADFMLYYLDVNFQQQVFMKITYQDAKTNVTLISTDPSTTIWAIREGQKGSNCNTWHDKALSSHYQRAGGVWRGIGCTLSLLGIVRKESGEAAINERMENCLPPRYRVNG
;
A
#
# COMPACT_ATOMS: atom_id res chain seq x y z
N MET A 1 -6.79 60.07 7.78
CA MET A 1 -6.59 61.52 7.70
C MET A 1 -5.88 61.98 8.95
N LYS A 2 -4.61 62.41 8.82
CA LYS A 2 -3.80 63.33 9.65
C LYS A 2 -2.33 62.91 9.58
N SER A 3 -1.54 63.83 9.05
CA SER A 3 -0.11 63.78 8.78
C SER A 3 0.72 63.82 10.06
N PHE A 4 1.94 63.25 10.04
CA PHE A 4 3.09 63.85 10.73
C PHE A 4 4.37 63.61 9.93
N LEU A 5 4.92 64.72 9.42
CA LEU A 5 6.29 64.87 8.98
C LEU A 5 7.06 65.38 10.20
N VAL A 6 8.07 64.65 10.66
CA VAL A 6 9.03 65.16 11.65
C VAL A 6 10.41 64.99 11.03
N VAL A 7 10.96 66.10 10.52
CA VAL A 7 12.36 66.22 10.14
C VAL A 7 13.09 66.81 11.35
N PHE A 8 13.95 66.02 11.98
CA PHE A 8 14.99 66.51 12.87
C PHE A 8 16.34 66.12 12.28
N GLN A 9 17.03 67.09 11.69
CA GLN A 9 18.47 66.99 11.49
C GLN A 9 19.15 67.17 12.85
N LEU A 10 20.06 66.24 13.20
CA LEU A 10 21.40 66.51 13.74
C LEU A 10 22.04 65.19 14.23
N LEU A 11 23.17 64.82 13.59
CA LEU A 11 24.19 63.83 13.96
C LEU A 11 23.82 62.35 14.24
N ASN A 12 24.68 61.48 13.67
CA ASN A 12 25.01 60.10 14.04
C ASN A 12 24.16 58.92 13.49
N ILE A 13 24.91 58.02 12.83
CA ILE A 13 24.69 56.57 12.67
C ILE A 13 23.40 56.19 11.94
N HIS A 14 23.55 55.76 10.68
CA HIS A 14 22.52 55.02 9.96
C HIS A 14 22.32 53.62 10.57
N LEU A 15 21.62 53.56 11.70
CA LEU A 15 20.97 52.34 12.15
C LEU A 15 19.58 52.30 11.51
N VAL A 16 19.48 51.66 10.35
CA VAL A 16 18.19 51.34 9.74
C VAL A 16 17.54 50.24 10.59
N LEU A 17 16.78 50.65 11.61
CA LEU A 17 15.84 49.76 12.28
C LEU A 17 14.70 49.47 11.30
N PHE A 18 14.78 48.32 10.62
CA PHE A 18 13.58 47.70 10.08
C PHE A 18 12.73 47.28 11.27
N ALA A 19 11.72 48.09 11.61
CA ALA A 19 10.58 47.59 12.37
C ALA A 19 9.90 46.55 11.48
N ALA A 20 10.21 45.27 11.67
CA ALA A 20 9.43 44.18 11.13
C ALA A 20 8.00 44.35 11.69
N GLN A 21 7.09 44.84 10.85
CA GLN A 21 5.67 44.74 11.14
C GLN A 21 5.38 43.25 11.19
N ASN A 22 5.12 42.72 12.39
CA ASN A 22 4.50 41.41 12.57
C ASN A 22 3.11 41.48 11.94
N VAL A 23 3.04 41.25 10.62
CA VAL A 23 1.81 40.82 9.98
C VAL A 23 1.57 39.42 10.52
N SER A 24 0.84 39.34 11.63
CA SER A 24 0.22 38.09 12.08
C SER A 24 -0.83 37.71 11.04
N SER A 25 -0.38 37.15 9.91
CA SER A 25 -1.23 36.43 8.99
C SER A 25 -1.92 35.34 9.79
N SER A 26 -3.25 35.41 9.89
CA SER A 26 -4.02 34.32 10.50
C SER A 26 -3.68 33.05 9.74
N LYS A 27 -3.09 32.06 10.42
CA LYS A 27 -2.78 30.78 9.79
C LYS A 27 -4.06 30.14 9.28
N LYS A 28 -3.95 29.51 8.12
CA LYS A 28 -5.00 28.72 7.46
C LYS A 28 -5.16 27.41 8.21
N LYS A 29 -6.28 27.25 8.91
CA LYS A 29 -6.53 26.07 9.74
C LYS A 29 -6.97 24.89 8.87
N VAL A 30 -6.24 23.79 8.94
CA VAL A 30 -6.56 22.52 8.27
C VAL A 30 -6.93 21.49 9.31
N ILE A 31 -8.09 20.86 9.17
CA ILE A 31 -8.58 19.84 10.10
C ILE A 31 -8.55 18.47 9.40
N VAL A 32 -7.81 17.53 9.97
CA VAL A 32 -7.64 16.17 9.44
C VAL A 32 -8.31 15.18 10.38
N GLY A 33 -9.36 14.53 9.90
CA GLY A 33 -10.04 13.43 10.60
C GLY A 33 -9.38 12.09 10.29
N ILE A 34 -9.17 11.27 11.30
CA ILE A 34 -8.53 9.96 11.20
C ILE A 34 -9.45 8.93 11.87
N ALA A 35 -10.01 8.05 11.05
CA ALA A 35 -10.75 6.89 11.52
C ALA A 35 -9.74 5.75 11.72
N ALA A 36 -9.18 5.60 12.91
CA ALA A 36 -8.13 4.64 13.23
C ALA A 36 -8.66 3.22 13.53
N THR A 37 -7.74 2.26 13.53
CA THR A 37 -7.94 0.88 14.00
C THR A 37 -6.68 0.47 14.77
N GLU A 38 -6.80 -0.22 15.88
CA GLU A 38 -5.67 -0.71 16.67
C GLU A 38 -5.65 -2.23 16.81
N HIS A 39 -6.80 -2.83 17.15
CA HIS A 39 -6.88 -4.22 17.57
C HIS A 39 -7.29 -5.15 16.42
N VAL A 40 -8.06 -4.65 15.45
CA VAL A 40 -8.41 -5.42 14.25
C VAL A 40 -7.31 -5.33 13.21
N MET A 41 -6.80 -6.48 12.74
CA MET A 41 -5.70 -6.54 11.77
C MET A 41 -4.49 -5.68 12.18
N SER A 42 -4.12 -5.75 13.46
CA SER A 42 -3.14 -4.87 14.10
C SER A 42 -1.80 -4.79 13.36
N SER A 43 -1.27 -5.92 12.85
CA SER A 43 -0.04 -5.97 12.03
C SER A 43 -0.16 -5.24 10.68
N ASN A 44 -1.38 -5.06 10.16
CA ASN A 44 -1.61 -4.52 8.82
C ASN A 44 -1.94 -3.03 8.89
N ILE A 45 -2.85 -2.65 9.79
CA ILE A 45 -3.45 -1.31 9.85
C ILE A 45 -3.46 -0.70 11.26
N GLY A 46 -2.84 -1.33 12.25
CA GLY A 46 -2.77 -0.82 13.62
C GLY A 46 -2.21 0.61 13.68
N TRP A 47 -2.92 1.51 14.34
CA TRP A 47 -2.60 2.93 14.40
C TRP A 47 -1.27 3.19 15.10
N SER A 48 -1.00 2.49 16.20
CA SER A 48 0.24 2.60 16.95
C SER A 48 1.49 2.32 16.11
N ILE A 49 1.39 1.52 15.04
CA ILE A 49 2.51 1.15 14.18
C ILE A 49 2.43 1.69 12.76
N SER A 50 1.40 2.48 12.45
CA SER A 50 1.17 3.09 11.13
C SER A 50 1.00 4.60 11.17
N GLY A 51 0.42 5.17 12.24
CA GLY A 51 0.01 6.57 12.29
C GLY A 51 1.15 7.56 12.09
N GLY A 52 2.37 7.22 12.53
CA GLY A 52 3.55 8.06 12.31
C GLY A 52 3.90 8.27 10.84
N SER A 53 3.28 7.52 9.91
CA SER A 53 3.36 7.79 8.47
C SER A 53 2.86 9.17 8.08
N ILE A 54 1.84 9.70 8.78
CA ILE A 54 1.36 11.07 8.56
C ILE A 54 2.43 12.07 8.98
N GLY A 55 3.06 11.87 10.14
CA GLY A 55 4.17 12.72 10.59
C GLY A 55 5.35 12.71 9.61
N MET A 56 5.77 11.52 9.16
CA MET A 56 6.84 11.37 8.17
C MET A 56 6.50 12.09 6.84
N ALA A 57 5.28 11.88 6.33
CA ALA A 57 4.82 12.53 5.11
C ALA A 57 4.73 14.06 5.26
N PHE A 58 4.35 14.52 6.44
CA PHE A 58 4.24 15.94 6.75
C PHE A 58 5.61 16.62 6.84
N ASP A 59 6.61 15.95 7.40
CA ASP A 59 7.99 16.44 7.42
C ASP A 59 8.50 16.58 5.98
N LYS A 60 8.32 15.53 5.16
CA LYS A 60 8.71 15.52 3.75
C LYS A 60 8.04 16.65 2.94
N ILE A 61 6.73 16.83 3.06
CA ILE A 61 6.03 17.86 2.26
C ILE A 61 6.42 19.28 2.70
N LYS A 62 6.78 19.49 3.97
CA LYS A 62 7.31 20.78 4.47
C LYS A 62 8.70 21.11 3.95
N GLU A 63 9.52 20.10 3.68
CA GLU A 63 10.83 20.28 3.04
C GLU A 63 10.67 20.68 1.56
N GLU A 64 9.64 20.15 0.90
CA GLU A 64 9.41 20.34 -0.54
C GLU A 64 8.55 21.58 -0.86
N TYR A 65 7.74 22.05 0.08
CA TYR A 65 6.78 23.15 -0.10
C TYR A 65 6.65 24.02 1.15
N ASN A 66 6.29 25.30 0.97
CA ASN A 66 6.09 26.22 2.09
C ASN A 66 4.71 26.00 2.76
N PHE A 67 4.72 25.44 3.97
CA PHE A 67 3.52 25.24 4.80
C PHE A 67 3.43 26.17 6.02
N ASN A 68 4.25 27.24 6.09
CA ASN A 68 4.30 28.12 7.27
C ASN A 68 2.97 28.83 7.56
N ASP A 69 2.16 29.05 6.52
CA ASP A 69 0.86 29.70 6.60
C ASP A 69 -0.27 28.75 7.03
N PHE A 70 0.00 27.45 7.17
CA PHE A 70 -1.00 26.46 7.58
C PHE A 70 -0.82 26.06 9.04
N GLU A 71 -1.95 25.81 9.70
CA GLU A 71 -2.02 25.23 11.04
C GLU A 71 -2.87 23.96 10.99
N PHE A 72 -2.27 22.82 11.33
CA PHE A 72 -2.96 21.53 11.23
C PHE A 72 -3.50 21.10 12.59
N SER A 73 -4.74 20.60 12.58
CA SER A 73 -5.40 19.98 13.72
C SER A 73 -5.79 18.55 13.33
N PHE A 74 -5.37 17.58 14.13
CA PHE A 74 -5.65 16.16 13.88
C PHE A 74 -6.68 15.65 14.88
N LEU A 75 -7.68 14.94 14.37
CA LEU A 75 -8.76 14.32 15.13
C LEU A 75 -8.65 12.81 14.89
N VAL A 76 -8.54 12.01 15.95
CA VAL A 76 -8.33 10.57 15.83
C VAL A 76 -9.41 9.85 16.61
N GLU A 77 -10.16 8.98 15.93
CA GLU A 77 -11.23 8.17 16.52
C GLU A 77 -11.11 6.72 16.07
N TYR A 78 -11.28 5.77 16.97
CA TYR A 78 -11.07 4.35 16.69
C TYR A 78 -12.35 3.66 16.25
N THR A 79 -12.35 3.12 15.03
CA THR A 79 -13.49 2.44 14.41
C THR A 79 -13.39 0.93 14.48
N GLU A 80 -12.17 0.37 14.58
CA GLU A 80 -11.91 -1.06 14.61
C GLU A 80 -12.55 -1.84 13.45
N CYS A 81 -12.59 -1.21 12.26
CA CYS A 81 -13.28 -1.75 11.08
C CYS A 81 -14.78 -2.06 11.30
N ASP A 82 -15.41 -1.52 12.35
CA ASP A 82 -16.85 -1.62 12.55
C ASP A 82 -17.56 -0.60 11.68
N ARG A 83 -18.48 -1.08 10.82
CA ARG A 83 -19.19 -0.24 9.85
C ARG A 83 -20.04 0.84 10.50
N VAL A 84 -20.68 0.54 11.62
CA VAL A 84 -21.58 1.48 12.32
C VAL A 84 -20.76 2.58 12.99
N LYS A 85 -19.67 2.21 13.66
CA LYS A 85 -18.72 3.16 14.25
C LYS A 85 -18.07 4.03 13.18
N ALA A 86 -17.65 3.44 12.06
CA ALA A 86 -17.04 4.18 10.95
C ALA A 86 -17.99 5.23 10.37
N VAL A 87 -19.27 4.90 10.17
CA VAL A 87 -20.30 5.86 9.74
C VAL A 87 -20.49 6.96 10.80
N GLY A 88 -20.57 6.59 12.08
CA GLY A 88 -20.72 7.54 13.19
C GLY A 88 -19.55 8.54 13.25
N VAL A 89 -18.31 8.05 13.22
CA VAL A 89 -17.09 8.86 13.17
C VAL A 89 -17.05 9.74 11.92
N GLY A 90 -17.45 9.20 10.76
CA GLY A 90 -17.56 9.97 9.53
C GLY A 90 -18.52 11.16 9.66
N ILE A 91 -19.72 10.94 10.22
CA ILE A 91 -20.69 12.02 10.47
C ILE A 91 -20.12 13.05 11.45
N GLU A 92 -19.47 12.61 12.53
CA GLU A 92 -18.87 13.50 13.51
C GLU A 92 -17.79 14.40 12.88
N PHE A 93 -16.86 13.82 12.13
CA PHE A 93 -15.81 14.58 11.44
C PHE A 93 -16.37 15.53 10.37
N MET A 94 -17.27 15.05 9.52
CA MET A 94 -17.77 15.85 8.39
C MET A 94 -18.74 16.95 8.83
N MET A 95 -19.67 16.63 9.76
CA MET A 95 -20.80 17.52 10.04
C MET A 95 -20.59 18.41 11.26
N ARG A 96 -19.87 17.92 12.27
CA ARG A 96 -19.71 18.63 13.54
C ARG A 96 -18.33 19.28 13.64
N GLN A 97 -17.28 18.50 13.37
CA GLN A 97 -15.90 18.96 13.51
C GLN A 97 -15.37 19.63 12.24
N LYS A 98 -16.10 19.49 11.11
CA LYS A 98 -15.81 20.10 9.81
C LYS A 98 -14.39 19.81 9.33
N ALA A 99 -14.01 18.53 9.36
CA ALA A 99 -12.74 18.06 8.83
C ALA A 99 -12.65 18.32 7.32
N ASP A 100 -11.50 18.78 6.86
CA ASP A 100 -11.19 19.03 5.45
C ASP A 100 -10.91 17.74 4.69
N VAL A 101 -10.42 16.73 5.41
CA VAL A 101 -10.22 15.38 4.90
C VAL A 101 -10.48 14.37 6.01
N VAL A 102 -11.03 13.20 5.64
CA VAL A 102 -11.13 12.04 6.51
C VAL A 102 -10.31 10.91 5.89
N ILE A 103 -9.37 10.37 6.67
CA ILE A 103 -8.52 9.24 6.28
C ILE A 103 -8.88 8.04 7.14
N GLY A 104 -9.18 6.90 6.50
CA GLY A 104 -9.48 5.64 7.16
C GLY A 104 -8.65 4.48 6.61
N PRO A 105 -8.48 3.38 7.37
CA PRO A 105 -7.74 2.22 6.94
C PRO A 105 -8.53 1.42 5.88
N PRO A 106 -7.83 0.61 5.06
CA PRO A 106 -8.47 -0.35 4.19
C PRO A 106 -9.00 -1.53 5.03
N CYS A 107 -10.27 -1.46 5.44
CA CYS A 107 -10.98 -2.58 6.06
C CYS A 107 -11.63 -3.46 4.97
N PRO A 108 -11.23 -4.73 4.78
CA PRO A 108 -11.80 -5.59 3.75
C PRO A 108 -13.14 -6.23 4.20
N ASP A 109 -14.09 -6.33 3.27
CA ASP A 109 -15.38 -7.01 3.49
C ASP A 109 -15.41 -8.46 2.96
N VAL A 110 -14.47 -8.82 2.07
CA VAL A 110 -14.36 -10.16 1.47
C VAL A 110 -12.90 -10.54 1.38
N ILE A 111 -12.56 -11.68 1.99
CA ILE A 111 -11.24 -12.30 1.86
C ILE A 111 -11.39 -13.43 0.83
N LEU A 112 -11.00 -13.18 -0.42
CA LEU A 112 -10.57 -14.26 -1.30
C LEU A 112 -9.29 -14.84 -0.66
N PHE A 113 -9.09 -16.16 -0.66
CA PHE A 113 -7.93 -16.81 0.00
C PHE A 113 -6.61 -16.18 -0.45
N CYS A 114 -6.17 -15.18 0.31
CA CYS A 114 -4.99 -14.35 0.11
C CYS A 114 -4.18 -14.49 1.40
N MET A 115 -2.93 -14.94 1.28
CA MET A 115 -2.02 -15.00 2.42
C MET A 115 -1.46 -13.59 2.64
N ASP A 116 -2.22 -12.80 3.40
CA ASP A 116 -1.93 -11.39 3.64
C ASP A 116 -0.84 -11.19 4.68
N LEU A 117 -0.58 -12.19 5.53
CA LEU A 117 0.49 -12.13 6.52
C LEU A 117 1.79 -12.76 5.98
N PRO A 118 2.97 -12.14 6.23
CA PRO A 118 4.25 -12.75 5.89
C PRO A 118 4.44 -14.13 6.54
N SER A 119 4.00 -14.29 7.79
CA SER A 119 4.04 -15.55 8.53
C SER A 119 3.23 -16.65 7.86
N GLU A 120 2.03 -16.34 7.35
CA GLU A 120 1.19 -17.28 6.60
C GLU A 120 1.85 -17.69 5.29
N ARG A 121 2.39 -16.73 4.52
CA ARG A 121 3.11 -17.02 3.27
C ARG A 121 4.29 -17.94 3.53
N ARG A 122 5.07 -17.65 4.57
CA ARG A 122 6.23 -18.45 4.98
C ARG A 122 5.82 -19.86 5.45
N ALA A 123 4.79 -19.97 6.28
CA ALA A 123 4.27 -21.25 6.75
C ALA A 123 3.71 -22.10 5.60
N PHE A 124 3.01 -21.47 4.65
CA PHE A 124 2.54 -22.13 3.43
C PHE A 124 3.71 -22.65 2.60
N MET A 125 4.76 -21.84 2.38
CA MET A 125 5.98 -22.31 1.70
C MET A 125 6.59 -23.53 2.38
N ALA A 126 6.72 -23.50 3.71
CA ALA A 126 7.24 -24.63 4.46
C ALA A 126 6.36 -25.88 4.32
N LYS A 127 5.03 -25.72 4.42
CA LYS A 127 4.10 -26.85 4.33
C LYS A 127 4.03 -27.46 2.94
N MET A 128 4.16 -26.65 1.89
CA MET A 128 4.29 -27.14 0.52
C MET A 128 5.54 -27.99 0.35
N SER A 129 6.67 -27.55 0.94
CA SER A 129 7.91 -28.33 0.88
C SER A 129 7.78 -29.66 1.60
N ASP A 130 7.21 -29.65 2.81
CA ASP A 130 6.92 -30.86 3.60
C ASP A 130 5.98 -31.83 2.87
N SER A 131 5.05 -31.30 2.07
CA SER A 131 4.09 -32.09 1.29
C SER A 131 4.62 -32.50 -0.09
N GLY A 132 5.89 -32.23 -0.41
CA GLY A 132 6.47 -32.55 -1.72
C GLY A 132 5.88 -31.76 -2.89
N MET A 133 5.27 -30.60 -2.64
CA MET A 133 4.60 -29.76 -3.65
C MET A 133 5.49 -28.63 -4.18
N THR A 134 6.81 -28.72 -3.97
CA THR A 134 7.84 -27.78 -4.46
C THR A 134 8.59 -28.30 -5.70
N THR A 135 8.08 -29.36 -6.33
CA THR A 135 8.64 -29.92 -7.57
C THR A 135 8.53 -28.94 -8.74
N LYS A 136 9.15 -29.27 -9.88
CA LYS A 136 9.12 -28.44 -11.10
C LYS A 136 7.71 -28.34 -11.72
N GLU A 137 6.79 -29.22 -11.34
CA GLU A 137 5.43 -29.29 -11.87
C GLU A 137 4.55 -28.11 -11.41
N TYR A 138 4.82 -27.58 -10.21
CA TYR A 138 3.99 -26.58 -9.57
C TYR A 138 4.46 -25.15 -9.84
N VAL A 139 3.48 -24.27 -10.06
CA VAL A 139 3.64 -22.81 -10.06
C VAL A 139 2.50 -22.24 -9.22
N TYR A 140 2.86 -21.37 -8.29
CA TYR A 140 1.91 -20.71 -7.40
C TYR A 140 1.82 -19.24 -7.79
N ILE A 141 0.60 -18.71 -7.86
CA ILE A 141 0.36 -17.29 -8.07
C ILE A 141 -0.08 -16.70 -6.73
N SER A 142 0.78 -15.87 -6.15
CA SER A 142 0.47 -15.11 -4.94
C SER A 142 -0.18 -13.79 -5.36
N LEU A 143 -1.45 -13.60 -5.01
CA LEU A 143 -2.15 -12.33 -5.22
C LEU A 143 -2.00 -11.45 -3.97
N SER A 144 -1.67 -10.18 -4.17
CA SER A 144 -1.45 -9.20 -3.10
C SER A 144 -1.80 -7.79 -3.60
N MET A 145 -2.14 -6.89 -2.70
CA MET A 145 -2.33 -5.46 -2.99
C MET A 145 -1.62 -4.59 -1.95
N ARG A 146 -0.43 -5.03 -1.54
CA ARG A 146 0.35 -4.46 -0.43
C ARG A 146 1.54 -3.64 -0.92
N SER A 147 1.82 -3.66 -2.22
CA SER A 147 3.03 -3.07 -2.81
C SER A 147 4.31 -3.70 -2.26
N GLN A 148 4.29 -4.97 -1.81
CA GLN A 148 5.42 -5.61 -1.15
C GLN A 148 6.04 -6.72 -1.98
N ALA A 149 5.29 -7.34 -2.90
CA ALA A 149 5.73 -8.46 -3.72
C ALA A 149 6.32 -9.60 -2.86
N PHE A 150 7.63 -9.86 -2.94
CA PHE A 150 8.32 -10.86 -2.11
C PHE A 150 8.78 -10.31 -0.76
N GLY A 151 8.56 -9.02 -0.49
CA GLY A 151 8.94 -8.34 0.73
C GLY A 151 7.94 -8.46 1.87
N GLN A 152 8.37 -8.00 3.03
CA GLN A 152 7.59 -7.83 4.25
C GLN A 152 8.14 -6.66 5.09
N THR A 153 7.43 -6.32 6.16
CA THR A 153 7.91 -5.43 7.22
C THR A 153 8.79 -6.19 8.22
N GLY A 154 9.56 -5.45 9.03
CA GLY A 154 10.51 -6.03 9.98
C GLY A 154 11.95 -6.04 9.46
N ALA A 155 12.86 -6.50 10.31
CA ALA A 155 14.29 -6.60 10.01
C ALA A 155 14.69 -8.07 9.86
N GLY A 156 15.26 -8.41 8.71
CA GLY A 156 15.80 -9.74 8.42
C GLY A 156 17.07 -9.62 7.58
N LYS A 157 17.75 -10.75 7.36
CA LYS A 157 19.07 -10.77 6.71
C LYS A 157 18.98 -10.55 5.21
N ASP A 158 18.00 -11.20 4.58
CA ASP A 158 17.78 -11.10 3.15
C ASP A 158 16.98 -9.83 2.82
N ILE A 159 17.64 -8.88 2.16
CA ILE A 159 17.04 -7.63 1.68
C ILE A 159 16.86 -7.73 0.16
N LEU A 160 15.65 -7.41 -0.30
CA LEU A 160 15.29 -7.40 -1.71
C LEU A 160 15.65 -6.08 -2.38
N SER A 161 15.65 -6.06 -3.70
CA SER A 161 15.81 -4.87 -4.55
C SER A 161 14.84 -3.72 -4.22
N SER A 162 13.68 -4.02 -3.62
CA SER A 162 12.73 -3.02 -3.10
C SER A 162 13.16 -2.33 -1.80
N GLY A 163 14.24 -2.79 -1.15
CA GLY A 163 14.67 -2.35 0.19
C GLY A 163 13.88 -2.99 1.34
N LEU A 164 12.95 -3.90 1.03
CA LEU A 164 12.18 -4.67 2.01
C LEU A 164 12.91 -5.98 2.37
N THR A 165 12.68 -6.46 3.59
CA THR A 165 13.13 -7.79 4.00
C THR A 165 12.27 -8.84 3.29
N ALA A 166 12.88 -9.94 2.84
CA ALA A 166 12.14 -10.99 2.14
C ALA A 166 11.19 -11.75 3.06
N PHE A 167 10.02 -12.16 2.56
CA PHE A 167 8.96 -12.77 3.38
C PHE A 167 9.34 -14.14 3.99
N TRP A 168 10.33 -14.83 3.42
CA TRP A 168 10.80 -16.12 3.94
C TRP A 168 11.65 -15.99 5.20
N GLU A 169 12.08 -14.77 5.55
CA GLU A 169 12.76 -14.50 6.82
C GLU A 169 11.75 -14.45 7.97
N ASP A 170 11.95 -15.24 9.02
CA ASP A 170 11.23 -15.03 10.27
C ASP A 170 11.80 -13.83 11.03
N THR A 171 11.08 -12.71 10.93
CA THR A 171 11.44 -11.42 11.55
C THR A 171 10.99 -11.32 13.01
N GLU A 172 10.13 -12.24 13.47
CA GLU A 172 9.54 -12.21 14.81
C GLU A 172 10.32 -13.10 15.78
N ASN A 173 10.49 -14.39 15.42
CA ASN A 173 11.12 -15.39 16.30
C ASN A 173 12.55 -15.73 15.90
N LYS A 174 13.16 -14.92 15.02
CA LYS A 174 14.56 -15.04 14.58
C LYS A 174 14.90 -16.43 14.03
N ASN A 175 13.96 -17.02 13.28
CA ASN A 175 14.07 -18.34 12.66
C ASN A 175 14.22 -19.46 13.69
N ALA A 176 13.49 -19.39 14.81
CA ALA A 176 13.49 -20.42 15.85
C ALA A 176 13.03 -21.80 15.33
N ASP A 177 12.19 -21.83 14.30
CA ASP A 177 11.68 -23.05 13.67
C ASP A 177 12.63 -23.62 12.58
N GLY A 178 13.70 -22.91 12.23
CA GLY A 178 14.65 -23.33 11.20
C GLY A 178 14.13 -23.30 9.76
N LEU A 179 12.94 -22.75 9.50
CA LEU A 179 12.26 -22.89 8.21
C LEU A 179 12.66 -21.86 7.15
N ASN A 180 13.52 -20.86 7.44
CA ASN A 180 13.89 -19.82 6.47
C ASN A 180 14.44 -20.39 5.16
N ALA A 181 15.36 -21.34 5.23
CA ALA A 181 15.98 -21.93 4.03
C ALA A 181 14.96 -22.71 3.18
N ILE A 182 14.05 -23.43 3.84
CA ILE A 182 12.99 -24.20 3.19
C ILE A 182 11.99 -23.24 2.51
N ALA A 183 11.56 -22.20 3.23
CA ALA A 183 10.64 -21.21 2.69
C ALA A 183 11.27 -20.43 1.52
N LYS A 184 12.56 -20.09 1.62
CA LYS A 184 13.32 -19.46 0.54
C LYS A 184 13.36 -20.34 -0.70
N GLU A 185 13.72 -21.61 -0.57
CA GLU A 185 13.79 -22.55 -1.69
C GLU A 185 12.41 -22.77 -2.35
N ALA A 186 11.36 -22.95 -1.55
CA ALA A 186 9.99 -23.08 -2.04
C ALA A 186 9.50 -21.82 -2.79
N SER A 187 9.99 -20.63 -2.41
CA SER A 187 9.62 -19.35 -3.04
C SER A 187 10.00 -19.27 -4.52
N LYS A 188 10.93 -20.10 -5.02
CA LYS A 188 11.23 -20.24 -6.45
C LYS A 188 10.04 -20.68 -7.30
N ARG A 189 8.98 -21.21 -6.68
CA ARG A 189 7.76 -21.66 -7.36
C ARG A 189 6.66 -20.61 -7.37
N VAL A 190 6.89 -19.46 -6.74
CA VAL A 190 5.91 -18.40 -6.60
C VAL A 190 6.16 -17.33 -7.66
N ILE A 191 5.08 -16.92 -8.30
CA ILE A 191 4.96 -15.67 -9.05
C ILE A 191 4.04 -14.78 -8.22
N ALA A 192 4.43 -13.54 -7.96
CA ALA A 192 3.61 -12.62 -7.19
C ALA A 192 2.95 -11.58 -8.11
N LEU A 193 1.63 -11.51 -8.09
CA LEU A 193 0.90 -10.37 -8.65
C LEU A 193 0.62 -9.41 -7.51
N ASP A 194 1.28 -8.24 -7.51
CA ASP A 194 1.10 -7.21 -6.49
C ASP A 194 1.04 -5.83 -7.15
N LEU A 195 0.68 -4.81 -6.39
CA LEU A 195 0.90 -3.42 -6.78
C LEU A 195 2.40 -3.12 -6.86
N ASP A 196 2.75 -2.04 -7.56
CA ASP A 196 4.15 -1.61 -7.65
C ASP A 196 4.79 -1.48 -6.24
N ALA A 197 5.86 -2.22 -6.07
CA ALA A 197 6.69 -2.30 -4.87
C ALA A 197 8.00 -1.52 -5.00
N SER A 198 8.25 -0.90 -6.16
CA SER A 198 9.43 -0.08 -6.40
C SER A 198 9.43 1.16 -5.49
N VAL A 199 10.60 1.62 -5.09
CA VAL A 199 10.75 2.88 -4.35
C VAL A 199 11.95 3.63 -4.93
N ALA A 200 11.70 4.80 -5.51
CA ALA A 200 12.74 5.59 -6.17
C ALA A 200 13.80 6.10 -5.18
N ASN A 201 13.37 6.55 -3.99
CA ASN A 201 14.27 7.08 -2.97
C ASN A 201 14.51 6.07 -1.84
N GLN A 202 15.53 5.22 -2.02
CA GLN A 202 15.92 4.19 -1.04
C GLN A 202 16.41 4.79 0.29
N THR A 203 17.05 5.96 0.26
CA THR A 203 17.49 6.67 1.48
C THR A 203 16.30 7.09 2.33
N TYR A 204 15.28 7.66 1.71
CA TYR A 204 14.06 8.05 2.41
C TYR A 204 13.27 6.83 2.89
N LEU A 205 13.26 5.73 2.13
CA LEU A 205 12.68 4.47 2.61
C LEU A 205 13.37 3.96 3.88
N ALA A 206 14.70 4.03 3.96
CA ALA A 206 15.45 3.64 5.15
C ALA A 206 15.14 4.54 6.36
N LEU A 207 15.06 5.86 6.14
CA LEU A 207 14.64 6.83 7.16
C LEU A 207 13.22 6.50 7.68
N PHE A 208 12.30 6.28 6.75
CA PHE A 208 10.92 5.94 7.05
C PHE A 208 10.79 4.63 7.82
N LYS A 209 11.48 3.56 7.41
CA LYS A 209 11.50 2.26 8.12
C LYS A 209 11.93 2.42 9.58
N THR A 210 12.90 3.29 9.84
CA THR A 210 13.49 3.49 11.16
C THR A 210 12.59 4.32 12.08
N ASN A 211 11.89 5.33 11.53
CA ASN A 211 11.27 6.36 12.35
C ASN A 211 9.75 6.26 12.46
N VAL A 212 9.07 5.66 11.48
CA VAL A 212 7.61 5.69 11.36
C VAL A 212 6.85 5.22 12.62
N VAL A 213 7.34 4.20 13.33
CA VAL A 213 6.65 3.65 14.51
C VAL A 213 6.73 4.64 15.68
N ARG A 214 7.93 5.17 15.99
CA ARG A 214 8.06 6.18 17.05
C ARG A 214 7.38 7.51 16.70
N ARG A 215 7.34 7.84 15.40
CA ARG A 215 6.89 9.14 14.88
C ARG A 215 5.43 9.46 15.21
N VAL A 216 4.59 8.46 15.51
CA VAL A 216 3.19 8.64 15.91
C VAL A 216 3.02 9.39 17.24
N ARG A 217 4.06 9.37 18.10
CA ARG A 217 4.07 10.03 19.41
C ARG A 217 4.54 11.48 19.37
N GLU A 218 5.00 11.94 18.22
CA GLU A 218 5.59 13.26 18.01
C GLU A 218 4.59 14.19 17.29
N ASP A 219 4.93 15.49 17.20
CA ASP A 219 4.14 16.48 16.45
C ASP A 219 3.90 16.00 15.01
N PRO A 220 2.67 15.99 14.47
CA PRO A 220 1.52 16.70 14.99
C PRO A 220 0.48 15.80 15.70
N LEU A 221 0.79 14.51 15.88
CA LEU A 221 -0.19 13.50 16.30
C LEU A 221 -0.20 13.27 17.82
N PHE A 222 0.96 13.35 18.46
CA PHE A 222 1.11 13.21 19.92
C PHE A 222 0.37 12.00 20.53
N CYS A 223 0.36 10.84 19.86
CA CYS A 223 -0.38 9.67 20.36
C CYS A 223 0.13 9.23 21.75
N ARG A 224 -0.78 9.08 22.72
CA ARG A 224 -0.47 8.69 24.11
C ARG A 224 -1.20 7.44 24.60
N THR A 225 -1.83 6.67 23.71
CA THR A 225 -2.42 5.38 24.11
C THR A 225 -1.31 4.41 24.55
N GLU A 226 -1.68 3.39 25.33
CA GLU A 226 -0.72 2.39 25.81
C GLU A 226 0.03 1.72 24.65
N GLU A 227 -0.67 1.42 23.57
CA GLU A 227 -0.11 0.79 22.38
C GLU A 227 0.92 1.68 21.69
N CYS A 228 0.65 2.99 21.58
CA CYS A 228 1.61 3.96 21.05
C CYS A 228 2.84 4.10 21.95
N LEU A 229 2.66 4.15 23.27
CA LEU A 229 3.77 4.32 24.21
C LEU A 229 4.69 3.10 24.29
N THR A 230 4.19 1.91 23.94
CA THR A 230 4.91 0.63 24.04
C THR A 230 5.34 0.05 22.68
N ASN A 231 5.29 0.84 21.60
CA ASN A 231 5.50 0.36 20.23
C ASN A 231 6.97 0.28 19.77
N ASP A 232 7.97 0.67 20.57
CA ASP A 232 9.35 0.86 20.13
C ASP A 232 10.00 -0.35 19.44
N ASN A 233 9.62 -1.56 19.84
CA ASN A 233 10.15 -2.81 19.30
C ASN A 233 9.22 -3.48 18.29
N LYS A 234 8.14 -2.82 17.88
CA LYS A 234 7.18 -3.40 16.94
C LYS A 234 7.59 -3.15 15.49
N ALA A 235 7.34 -4.14 14.64
CA ALA A 235 7.39 -3.91 13.20
C ALA A 235 6.29 -2.92 12.81
N ARG A 236 6.64 -2.00 11.92
CA ARG A 236 5.71 -1.10 11.24
C ARG A 236 4.63 -1.86 10.47
N SER A 237 3.45 -1.25 10.32
CA SER A 237 2.33 -1.90 9.67
C SER A 237 2.55 -2.14 8.17
N THR A 238 1.90 -3.18 7.63
CA THR A 238 1.89 -3.49 6.20
C THR A 238 1.48 -2.30 5.33
N TYR A 239 0.41 -1.60 5.73
CA TYR A 239 -0.17 -0.49 4.97
C TYR A 239 0.37 0.90 5.32
N ALA A 240 1.40 0.99 6.17
CA ALA A 240 1.92 2.28 6.60
C ALA A 240 2.50 3.11 5.43
N ARG A 241 3.04 2.49 4.36
CA ARG A 241 3.51 3.25 3.18
C ARG A 241 2.34 3.89 2.40
N GLN A 242 1.22 3.18 2.32
CA GLN A 242 0.00 3.67 1.69
C GLN A 242 -0.55 4.86 2.46
N LEU A 243 -0.60 4.78 3.80
CA LEU A 243 -1.01 5.92 4.64
C LEU A 243 -0.11 7.15 4.44
N HIS A 244 1.21 6.94 4.32
CA HIS A 244 2.16 8.01 4.01
C HIS A 244 1.80 8.67 2.68
N ASP A 245 1.65 7.88 1.61
CA ASP A 245 1.37 8.41 0.27
C ASP A 245 0.01 9.09 0.18
N THR A 246 -1.01 8.57 0.87
CA THR A 246 -2.34 9.19 0.98
C THR A 246 -2.28 10.56 1.62
N PHE A 247 -1.58 10.70 2.76
CA PHE A 247 -1.45 12.00 3.43
C PHE A 247 -0.60 12.97 2.61
N TYR A 248 0.51 12.48 2.03
CA TYR A 248 1.38 13.29 1.17
C TYR A 248 0.61 13.83 -0.05
N MET A 249 -0.24 13.02 -0.69
CA MET A 249 -1.13 13.45 -1.78
C MET A 249 -2.07 14.58 -1.34
N PHE A 250 -2.74 14.42 -0.19
CA PHE A 250 -3.62 15.46 0.36
C PHE A 250 -2.85 16.76 0.61
N ALA A 251 -1.70 16.68 1.28
CA ALA A 251 -0.87 17.86 1.55
C ALA A 251 -0.38 18.50 0.24
N LYS A 252 0.06 17.73 -0.75
CA LYS A 252 0.41 18.25 -2.07
C LYS A 252 -0.76 18.94 -2.77
N GLY A 253 -1.99 18.49 -2.54
CA GLY A 253 -3.20 19.20 -2.97
C GLY A 253 -3.35 20.56 -2.29
N LEU A 254 -3.14 20.64 -0.97
CA LEU A 254 -3.17 21.91 -0.23
C LEU A 254 -2.13 22.91 -0.70
N SER A 255 -0.92 22.45 -1.07
CA SER A 255 0.11 23.35 -1.60
C SER A 255 -0.24 23.93 -2.96
N ARG A 256 -1.09 23.24 -3.74
CA ARG A 256 -1.59 23.67 -5.05
C ARG A 256 -2.83 24.54 -4.96
N GLU A 257 -3.72 24.28 -4.00
CA GLU A 257 -4.93 25.06 -3.76
C GLU A 257 -4.99 25.60 -2.33
N PRO A 258 -4.15 26.60 -2.00
CA PRO A 258 -4.05 27.09 -0.63
C PRO A 258 -5.17 28.08 -0.26
N THR A 259 -6.07 28.45 -1.18
CA THR A 259 -7.07 29.51 -0.95
C THR A 259 -8.45 28.91 -0.69
N TYR A 260 -8.84 27.92 -1.50
CA TYR A 260 -10.18 27.32 -1.46
C TYR A 260 -10.16 25.85 -1.06
N TYR A 261 -9.22 25.45 -0.20
CA TYR A 261 -9.06 24.04 0.22
C TYR A 261 -10.23 23.47 1.02
N HIS A 262 -11.03 24.32 1.67
CA HIS A 262 -12.27 23.91 2.34
C HIS A 262 -13.37 23.48 1.34
N ASP A 263 -13.25 23.85 0.06
CA ASP A 263 -14.14 23.37 -0.99
C ASP A 263 -13.63 22.02 -1.50
N ALA A 264 -14.42 20.98 -1.27
CA ALA A 264 -14.06 19.62 -1.64
C ALA A 264 -13.78 19.48 -3.15
N ASN A 265 -14.46 20.23 -4.03
CA ASN A 265 -14.23 20.13 -5.48
C ASN A 265 -12.89 20.72 -5.88
N ASN A 266 -12.53 21.88 -5.32
CA ASN A 266 -11.27 22.55 -5.61
C ASN A 266 -10.08 21.73 -5.08
N LEU A 267 -10.16 21.27 -3.84
CA LEU A 267 -9.11 20.44 -3.26
C LEU A 267 -8.99 19.09 -3.96
N THR A 268 -10.11 18.43 -4.27
CA THR A 268 -10.12 17.16 -5.02
C THR A 268 -9.40 17.32 -6.36
N LYS A 269 -9.69 18.38 -7.12
CA LYS A 269 -9.00 18.67 -8.39
C LYS A 269 -7.50 18.94 -8.17
N ALA A 270 -7.13 19.64 -7.09
CA ALA A 270 -5.74 19.96 -6.78
C ALA A 270 -4.92 18.73 -6.37
N MET A 271 -5.56 17.73 -5.76
CA MET A 271 -4.95 16.45 -5.39
C MET A 271 -4.65 15.55 -6.60
N ALA A 272 -5.28 15.79 -7.75
CA ALA A 272 -5.03 15.02 -8.97
C ALA A 272 -3.58 15.19 -9.48
N GLY A 273 -3.04 14.15 -10.11
CA GLY A 273 -1.71 14.12 -10.69
C GLY A 273 -0.70 13.26 -9.94
N ASP A 274 0.52 13.25 -10.48
CA ASP A 274 1.48 12.19 -10.19
C ASP A 274 2.49 12.59 -9.11
N PHE A 275 3.00 11.59 -8.38
CA PHE A 275 4.13 11.74 -7.49
C PHE A 275 4.84 10.41 -7.22
N SER A 276 6.14 10.50 -6.93
CA SER A 276 6.93 9.35 -6.49
C SER A 276 6.73 9.15 -4.98
N GLY A 277 6.00 8.08 -4.63
CA GLY A 277 5.66 7.73 -3.26
C GLY A 277 6.55 6.61 -2.69
N LEU A 278 6.21 6.19 -1.47
CA LEU A 278 6.78 4.98 -0.86
C LEU A 278 6.17 3.70 -1.43
N THR A 279 5.07 3.78 -2.18
CA THR A 279 4.40 2.67 -2.87
C THR A 279 4.58 2.70 -4.39
N GLY A 280 5.73 3.21 -4.84
CA GLY A 280 6.05 3.39 -6.25
C GLY A 280 5.55 4.72 -6.81
N GLU A 281 5.48 4.80 -8.14
CA GLU A 281 4.83 5.93 -8.80
C GLU A 281 3.32 5.89 -8.52
N VAL A 282 2.80 6.98 -7.97
CA VAL A 282 1.39 7.15 -7.67
C VAL A 282 0.80 8.05 -8.74
N GLN A 283 -0.10 7.49 -9.55
CA GLN A 283 -0.83 8.22 -10.57
C GLN A 283 -2.30 8.33 -10.19
N MET A 284 -2.82 9.55 -10.18
CA MET A 284 -4.18 9.84 -9.78
C MET A 284 -5.00 10.32 -10.97
N THR A 285 -6.10 9.64 -11.25
CA THR A 285 -7.07 10.09 -12.25
C THR A 285 -7.75 11.39 -11.82
N ALA A 286 -8.41 12.08 -12.75
CA ALA A 286 -9.21 13.27 -12.46
C ALA A 286 -10.39 13.02 -11.49
N ASN A 287 -10.78 11.75 -11.32
CA ASN A 287 -11.80 11.32 -10.36
C ASN A 287 -11.20 10.90 -9.01
N ASN A 288 -9.94 11.25 -8.73
CA ASN A 288 -9.20 10.90 -7.52
C ASN A 288 -9.14 9.40 -7.21
N THR A 289 -9.24 8.58 -8.25
CA THR A 289 -8.97 7.14 -8.16
C THR A 289 -7.53 6.87 -8.60
N ARG A 290 -6.79 6.10 -7.79
CA ARG A 290 -5.41 5.73 -8.11
C ARG A 290 -5.44 4.77 -9.30
N ILE A 291 -4.63 5.05 -10.31
CA ILE A 291 -4.40 4.09 -11.38
C ILE A 291 -3.65 2.90 -10.78
N ALA A 292 -4.28 1.73 -10.84
CA ALA A 292 -3.70 0.51 -10.31
C ALA A 292 -2.74 -0.09 -11.33
N ASP A 293 -1.44 0.03 -11.03
CA ASP A 293 -0.37 -0.66 -11.73
C ASP A 293 -0.06 -1.97 -11.01
N PHE A 294 -0.60 -3.06 -11.53
CA PHE A 294 -0.27 -4.41 -11.08
C PHE A 294 0.99 -4.89 -11.79
N MET A 295 1.91 -5.42 -11.01
CA MET A 295 3.20 -5.91 -11.47
C MET A 295 3.26 -7.41 -11.21
N LEU A 296 3.63 -8.16 -12.25
CA LEU A 296 3.91 -9.58 -12.13
C LEU A 296 5.39 -9.76 -11.77
N TYR A 297 5.64 -10.07 -10.50
CA TYR A 297 6.97 -10.27 -9.96
C TYR A 297 7.41 -11.74 -10.00
N TYR A 298 8.70 -11.94 -10.25
CA TYR A 298 9.38 -13.23 -10.13
C TYR A 298 10.71 -13.06 -9.41
N LEU A 299 11.32 -14.17 -8.98
CA LEU A 299 12.67 -14.18 -8.41
C LEU A 299 13.70 -14.54 -9.49
N ASP A 300 14.75 -13.73 -9.61
CA ASP A 300 15.92 -14.08 -10.40
C ASP A 300 16.82 -15.10 -9.69
N VAL A 301 17.90 -15.52 -10.36
CA VAL A 301 18.86 -16.51 -9.84
C VAL A 301 19.53 -16.11 -8.52
N ASN A 302 19.53 -14.82 -8.18
CA ASN A 302 20.08 -14.27 -6.94
C ASN A 302 19.00 -14.08 -5.86
N PHE A 303 17.78 -14.62 -6.07
CA PHE A 303 16.61 -14.41 -5.22
C PHE A 303 16.22 -12.93 -5.07
N GLN A 304 16.51 -12.13 -6.08
CA GLN A 304 16.03 -10.75 -6.14
C GLN A 304 14.73 -10.69 -6.93
N GLN A 305 13.78 -9.89 -6.44
CA GLN A 305 12.52 -9.70 -7.16
C GLN A 305 12.74 -8.85 -8.41
N GLN A 306 12.14 -9.28 -9.51
CA GLN A 306 12.16 -8.64 -10.82
C GLN A 306 10.73 -8.54 -11.35
N VAL A 307 10.47 -7.57 -12.24
CA VAL A 307 9.16 -7.41 -12.88
C VAL A 307 9.17 -8.04 -14.27
N PHE A 308 8.24 -8.95 -14.51
CA PHE A 308 8.05 -9.56 -15.83
C PHE A 308 7.08 -8.76 -16.71
N MET A 309 5.98 -8.30 -16.09
CA MET A 309 4.87 -7.66 -16.78
C MET A 309 4.25 -6.58 -15.89
N LYS A 310 3.85 -5.47 -16.51
CA LYS A 310 3.02 -4.42 -15.94
C LYS A 310 1.61 -4.53 -16.53
N ILE A 311 0.60 -4.48 -15.68
CA ILE A 311 -0.82 -4.50 -16.03
C ILE A 311 -1.42 -3.23 -15.43
N THR A 312 -1.82 -2.31 -16.30
CA THR A 312 -2.45 -1.05 -15.91
C THR A 312 -3.93 -1.12 -16.26
N TYR A 313 -4.80 -0.77 -15.31
CA TYR A 313 -6.23 -0.61 -15.56
C TYR A 313 -6.61 0.87 -15.57
N GLN A 314 -6.99 1.38 -16.73
CA GLN A 314 -7.38 2.78 -16.93
C GLN A 314 -8.55 2.86 -17.94
N ASP A 315 -9.55 3.70 -17.66
CA ASP A 315 -10.71 3.95 -18.54
C ASP A 315 -11.43 2.67 -19.02
N ALA A 316 -11.64 1.74 -18.09
CA ALA A 316 -12.22 0.42 -18.34
C ALA A 316 -11.44 -0.44 -19.37
N LYS A 317 -10.17 -0.10 -19.62
CA LYS A 317 -9.26 -0.84 -20.48
C LYS A 317 -8.10 -1.37 -19.65
N THR A 318 -7.73 -2.62 -19.93
CA THR A 318 -6.53 -3.25 -19.36
C THR A 318 -5.42 -3.14 -20.38
N ASN A 319 -4.36 -2.41 -20.04
CA ASN A 319 -3.14 -2.31 -20.84
C ASN A 319 -2.09 -3.22 -20.21
N VAL A 320 -1.54 -4.12 -21.03
CA VAL A 320 -0.50 -5.06 -20.60
C VAL A 320 0.80 -4.70 -21.30
N THR A 321 1.84 -4.46 -20.52
CA THR A 321 3.19 -4.16 -21.00
C THR A 321 4.14 -5.24 -20.51
N LEU A 322 4.77 -5.95 -21.44
CA LEU A 322 5.84 -6.88 -21.13
C LEU A 322 7.13 -6.09 -20.90
N ILE A 323 7.75 -6.29 -19.74
CA ILE A 323 9.02 -5.64 -19.39
C ILE A 323 10.20 -6.53 -19.77
N SER A 324 9.99 -7.85 -19.74
CA SER A 324 10.99 -8.84 -20.11
C SER A 324 10.64 -9.58 -21.41
N THR A 325 11.66 -9.92 -22.20
CA THR A 325 11.50 -10.41 -23.58
C THR A 325 11.57 -11.94 -23.72
N ASP A 326 12.37 -12.64 -22.90
CA ASP A 326 12.51 -14.10 -22.97
C ASP A 326 12.15 -14.76 -21.62
N PRO A 327 11.00 -15.43 -21.52
CA PRO A 327 10.55 -16.08 -20.30
C PRO A 327 11.47 -17.20 -19.80
N SER A 328 12.18 -17.89 -20.69
CA SER A 328 13.05 -19.01 -20.32
C SER A 328 14.28 -18.57 -19.54
N THR A 329 14.81 -17.39 -19.89
CA THR A 329 15.97 -16.76 -19.25
C THR A 329 15.57 -15.73 -18.19
N THR A 330 14.28 -15.53 -17.94
CA THR A 330 13.76 -14.60 -16.92
C THR A 330 12.84 -15.27 -15.89
N ILE A 331 11.52 -15.21 -16.06
CA ILE A 331 10.53 -15.74 -15.09
C ILE A 331 10.71 -17.24 -14.81
N TRP A 332 11.31 -17.99 -15.74
CA TRP A 332 11.62 -19.41 -15.58
C TRP A 332 13.11 -19.71 -15.33
N ALA A 333 13.99 -18.70 -15.25
CA ALA A 333 15.43 -18.89 -15.10
C ALA A 333 15.79 -19.68 -13.85
N ILE A 334 15.22 -19.32 -12.70
CA ILE A 334 15.44 -20.01 -11.41
C ILE A 334 14.80 -21.41 -11.35
N ARG A 335 14.13 -21.82 -12.44
CA ARG A 335 13.51 -23.13 -12.66
C ARG A 335 14.16 -23.88 -13.82
N GLU A 336 15.41 -23.54 -14.17
CA GLU A 336 16.16 -24.13 -15.29
C GLU A 336 15.43 -23.97 -16.64
N GLY A 337 14.71 -22.87 -16.82
CA GLY A 337 13.89 -22.61 -18.01
C GLY A 337 12.61 -23.44 -18.10
N GLN A 338 12.30 -24.29 -17.12
CA GLN A 338 11.12 -25.15 -17.17
C GLN A 338 9.84 -24.43 -16.75
N LYS A 339 8.83 -24.50 -17.61
CA LYS A 339 7.45 -24.08 -17.32
C LYS A 339 6.77 -25.15 -16.45
N GLY A 340 5.82 -24.75 -15.61
CA GLY A 340 4.97 -25.73 -14.92
C GLY A 340 4.09 -26.45 -15.93
N SER A 341 3.80 -27.74 -15.73
CA SER A 341 2.93 -28.54 -16.61
C SER A 341 1.54 -27.89 -16.81
N ASN A 342 1.07 -27.15 -15.80
CA ASN A 342 -0.19 -26.40 -15.82
C ASN A 342 -0.13 -25.01 -16.52
N CYS A 343 1.06 -24.53 -16.91
CA CYS A 343 1.26 -23.20 -17.53
C CYS A 343 1.41 -23.24 -19.06
N ASN A 344 1.38 -24.42 -19.69
CA ASN A 344 1.57 -24.56 -21.14
C ASN A 344 0.51 -23.80 -21.96
N THR A 345 -0.66 -23.50 -21.41
CA THR A 345 -1.75 -22.78 -22.09
C THR A 345 -1.71 -21.25 -21.97
N TRP A 346 -0.93 -20.70 -21.04
CA TRP A 346 -0.89 -19.26 -20.76
C TRP A 346 -0.05 -18.46 -21.77
N HIS A 347 1.07 -19.05 -22.15
CA HIS A 347 2.07 -18.38 -22.99
C HIS A 347 1.61 -18.23 -24.45
N ASP A 348 0.83 -19.18 -24.96
CA ASP A 348 0.33 -19.17 -26.33
C ASP A 348 -0.88 -18.25 -26.50
N LYS A 349 -1.66 -18.01 -25.42
CA LYS A 349 -2.84 -17.14 -25.45
C LYS A 349 -2.54 -15.68 -25.15
N ALA A 350 -1.52 -15.37 -24.34
CA ALA A 350 -1.16 -13.99 -24.02
C ALA A 350 -0.37 -13.27 -25.15
N LEU A 351 0.24 -14.02 -26.07
CA LEU A 351 1.05 -13.48 -27.17
C LEU A 351 0.28 -13.29 -28.49
N SER A 352 -0.99 -13.71 -28.60
CA SER A 352 -1.76 -13.50 -29.82
C SER A 352 -2.55 -12.19 -29.76
N SER A 353 -2.20 -11.24 -30.62
CA SER A 353 -2.81 -9.91 -30.76
C SER A 353 -4.23 -9.90 -31.36
N HIS A 354 -4.92 -11.05 -31.39
CA HIS A 354 -6.20 -11.22 -32.08
C HIS A 354 -7.28 -11.82 -31.17
N TYR A 355 -7.77 -11.04 -30.20
CA TYR A 355 -9.07 -11.32 -29.57
C TYR A 355 -10.07 -10.20 -29.91
N GLN A 356 -10.54 -10.19 -31.15
CA GLN A 356 -11.81 -9.54 -31.53
C GLN A 356 -12.97 -10.53 -31.38
N ARG A 357 -14.12 -10.01 -30.92
CA ARG A 357 -15.40 -10.70 -30.70
C ARG A 357 -15.72 -11.79 -31.74
N ALA A 358 -16.00 -12.99 -31.28
CA ALA A 358 -16.93 -13.91 -31.95
C ALA A 358 -17.72 -14.67 -30.88
N GLY A 359 -19.05 -14.63 -30.98
CA GLY A 359 -19.97 -15.21 -30.00
C GLY A 359 -20.09 -16.73 -30.08
N GLY A 360 -20.50 -17.33 -28.95
CA GLY A 360 -21.07 -18.68 -28.91
C GLY A 360 -20.21 -19.77 -28.27
N VAL A 361 -20.68 -20.26 -27.13
CA VAL A 361 -20.42 -21.59 -26.51
C VAL A 361 -19.02 -21.86 -25.94
N TRP A 362 -18.92 -21.87 -24.61
CA TRP A 362 -17.78 -22.39 -23.86
C TRP A 362 -17.98 -23.87 -23.50
N ARG A 363 -17.15 -24.75 -24.06
CA ARG A 363 -16.90 -26.10 -23.52
C ARG A 363 -15.41 -26.44 -23.69
N GLY A 364 -14.75 -26.86 -22.61
CA GLY A 364 -13.47 -27.59 -22.65
C GLY A 364 -12.31 -27.02 -21.82
N ILE A 365 -12.16 -27.57 -20.60
CA ILE A 365 -10.92 -27.96 -19.89
C ILE A 365 -9.80 -26.90 -19.68
N GLY A 366 -9.60 -26.55 -18.39
CA GLY A 366 -8.28 -26.32 -17.76
C GLY A 366 -7.53 -25.03 -18.08
N CYS A 367 -7.52 -24.09 -17.12
CA CYS A 367 -6.74 -22.84 -17.14
C CYS A 367 -7.02 -21.92 -18.34
N THR A 368 -8.24 -21.38 -18.38
CA THR A 368 -8.47 -20.08 -19.00
C THR A 368 -8.53 -19.05 -17.89
N LEU A 369 -7.74 -17.99 -18.00
CA LEU A 369 -7.79 -16.89 -17.07
C LEU A 369 -9.11 -16.12 -17.22
N SER A 370 -10.14 -16.56 -16.52
CA SER A 370 -11.39 -15.80 -16.35
C SER A 370 -11.22 -14.69 -15.30
N LEU A 371 -10.11 -13.95 -15.31
CA LEU A 371 -9.84 -12.83 -14.36
C LEU A 371 -10.43 -11.47 -14.80
N LEU A 372 -11.25 -11.43 -15.85
CA LEU A 372 -11.95 -10.22 -16.29
C LEU A 372 -13.48 -10.34 -16.25
N GLY A 373 -14.00 -11.29 -15.47
CA GLY A 373 -15.42 -11.56 -15.30
C GLY A 373 -15.94 -11.32 -13.89
N ILE A 374 -15.58 -10.21 -13.25
CA ILE A 374 -16.28 -9.74 -12.04
C ILE A 374 -16.83 -8.34 -12.31
N VAL A 375 -17.77 -8.22 -13.24
CA VAL A 375 -18.94 -7.32 -13.17
C VAL A 375 -20.02 -7.88 -14.11
N ARG A 376 -21.26 -7.92 -13.58
CA ARG A 376 -22.57 -8.19 -14.20
C ARG A 376 -23.04 -9.64 -14.32
N LYS A 377 -23.92 -10.00 -13.38
CA LYS A 377 -25.36 -10.14 -13.71
C LYS A 377 -26.21 -9.75 -12.50
N GLU A 378 -26.87 -8.59 -12.58
CA GLU A 378 -28.12 -8.37 -11.85
C GLU A 378 -29.14 -9.36 -12.41
N SER A 379 -29.57 -10.32 -11.60
CA SER A 379 -30.95 -10.82 -11.49
C SER A 379 -30.95 -12.19 -10.81
N GLY A 380 -31.68 -12.28 -9.69
CA GLY A 380 -32.26 -13.53 -9.23
C GLY A 380 -31.47 -14.27 -8.16
N GLU A 381 -32.15 -14.48 -7.03
CA GLU A 381 -31.80 -15.32 -5.90
C GLU A 381 -31.25 -16.72 -6.24
N ALA A 382 -30.49 -17.25 -5.27
CA ALA A 382 -30.21 -18.65 -5.00
C ALA A 382 -29.25 -19.41 -5.93
N ALA A 383 -27.99 -19.58 -5.50
CA ALA A 383 -27.26 -20.87 -5.48
C ALA A 383 -25.77 -20.66 -5.13
N ILE A 384 -25.43 -20.62 -3.84
CA ILE A 384 -24.06 -20.88 -3.36
C ILE A 384 -24.17 -21.88 -2.21
N ASN A 385 -24.39 -23.14 -2.54
CA ASN A 385 -24.18 -24.26 -1.63
C ASN A 385 -24.13 -25.55 -2.47
N GLU A 386 -22.93 -26.00 -2.90
CA GLU A 386 -22.66 -27.43 -3.23
C GLU A 386 -21.27 -27.80 -3.79
N ARG A 387 -20.28 -26.91 -3.93
CA ARG A 387 -18.99 -27.30 -4.59
C ARG A 387 -17.70 -27.11 -3.80
N MET A 388 -17.77 -27.16 -2.46
CA MET A 388 -16.59 -27.08 -1.59
C MET A 388 -16.32 -28.34 -0.74
N GLU A 389 -16.93 -29.49 -1.04
CA GLU A 389 -16.67 -30.73 -0.28
C GLU A 389 -15.48 -31.56 -0.80
N ASN A 390 -14.94 -31.29 -1.99
CA ASN A 390 -13.93 -32.15 -2.63
C ASN A 390 -12.46 -31.70 -2.49
N CYS A 391 -12.16 -30.73 -1.62
CA CYS A 391 -10.78 -30.27 -1.37
C CYS A 391 -10.29 -30.52 0.07
N LEU A 392 -10.97 -31.37 0.85
CA LEU A 392 -10.51 -31.79 2.17
C LEU A 392 -9.82 -33.17 2.10
N PRO A 393 -8.70 -33.39 2.80
CA PRO A 393 -8.07 -34.70 2.88
C PRO A 393 -8.98 -35.71 3.60
N PRO A 394 -8.86 -37.03 3.33
CA PRO A 394 -9.71 -38.05 3.94
C PRO A 394 -9.54 -38.03 5.46
N ARG A 395 -10.64 -37.76 6.18
CA ARG A 395 -10.70 -37.89 7.64
C ARG A 395 -10.40 -39.35 8.02
N TYR A 396 -9.46 -39.52 8.94
CA TYR A 396 -9.26 -40.77 9.67
C TYR A 396 -10.58 -41.16 10.36
N ARG A 397 -11.13 -42.31 9.98
CA ARG A 397 -12.17 -43.02 10.73
C ARG A 397 -11.51 -43.59 11.99
N VAL A 398 -11.88 -43.07 13.16
CA VAL A 398 -11.68 -43.79 14.43
C VAL A 398 -12.94 -44.62 14.64
N ASN A 399 -12.81 -45.94 14.55
CA ASN A 399 -13.81 -46.88 15.03
C ASN A 399 -13.66 -46.99 16.56
N GLY A 400 -14.77 -46.92 17.28
CA GLY A 400 -14.86 -47.08 18.73
C GLY A 400 -16.08 -46.36 19.27
#